data_AF-A0A924NV77-F1
#
_entry.id   AF-A0A924NV77-F1
#
_cell.length_a   1.000
_cell.length_b   1.000
_cell.length_c   1.000
_cell.angle_alpha   90.00
_cell.angle_beta   90.00
_cell.angle_gamma   90.00
#
_symmetry.space_group_name_H-M   'P 1'
#
loop_
_entity.id
_entity.type
_entity.pdbx_description
1 polymer ?
#
loop_
_entity_poly.entity_id
_entity_poly.type
_entity_poly.pdbx_seq_one_letter_code
_entity_poly.pdbx_strand_id
1 'polypeptide(L)'
;MKKLACVLALSGAFVSMNAMAWGYEGHRAVGSIAEKLIKGSNAEKQVAALLLPGETLESITNWADGAKGGVGYTAPTPEQAAYTALNPKHNEYHYANVPFQLEHYHDGVVGGADVDIVQTLKQAIAVLQGKTDPALNPHGFTR
;
A
#
# COMPACT_ATOMS: atom_id res chain seq x y z
N MET A 1 -7.75 31.61 37.07
CA MET A 1 -8.16 30.21 36.77
C MET A 1 -9.01 30.08 35.51
N LYS A 2 -10.14 30.80 35.37
CA LYS A 2 -11.02 30.70 34.17
C LYS A 2 -10.32 31.02 32.83
N LYS A 3 -9.46 32.05 32.79
CA LYS A 3 -8.71 32.41 31.57
C LYS A 3 -7.68 31.35 31.16
N LEU A 4 -7.04 30.69 32.14
CA LEU A 4 -6.05 29.64 31.87
C LEU A 4 -6.74 28.37 31.35
N ALA A 5 -7.91 28.03 31.89
CA ALA A 5 -8.76 26.96 31.39
C ALA A 5 -9.25 27.22 29.95
N CYS A 6 -9.63 28.46 29.62
CA CYS A 6 -9.99 28.83 28.25
C CYS A 6 -8.81 28.72 27.27
N VAL A 7 -7.60 29.16 27.67
CA VAL A 7 -6.41 29.04 26.82
C VAL A 7 -6.07 27.58 26.55
N LEU A 8 -6.07 26.72 27.57
CA LEU A 8 -5.83 25.28 27.40
C LEU A 8 -6.89 24.61 26.51
N ALA A 9 -8.17 24.98 26.66
CA ALA A 9 -9.25 24.44 25.85
C ALA A 9 -9.16 24.88 24.37
N LEU A 10 -8.82 26.15 24.11
CA LEU A 10 -8.62 26.63 22.73
C LEU A 10 -7.39 25.99 22.09
N SER A 11 -6.28 25.82 22.82
CA SER A 11 -5.08 25.17 22.28
C SER A 11 -5.32 23.71 21.89
N GLY A 12 -6.16 22.99 22.65
CA GLY A 12 -6.54 21.60 22.32
C GLY A 12 -7.42 21.48 21.07
N ALA A 13 -8.26 22.49 20.79
CA ALA A 13 -9.19 22.48 19.65
C ALA A 13 -8.51 22.62 18.28
N PHE A 14 -7.25 23.06 18.23
CA PHE A 14 -6.46 23.21 17.00
C PHE A 14 -5.37 22.14 16.86
N VAL A 15 -5.39 21.08 17.67
CA VAL A 15 -4.49 19.94 17.49
C VAL A 15 -4.95 19.16 16.27
N SER A 16 -4.26 19.32 15.14
CA SER A 16 -4.44 18.45 13.98
C SER A 16 -3.79 17.11 14.28
N MET A 17 -4.60 16.06 14.44
CA MET A 17 -4.08 14.71 14.41
C MET A 17 -3.96 14.27 12.95
N ASN A 18 -2.85 13.60 12.60
CA ASN A 18 -2.78 12.91 11.33
C ASN A 18 -3.93 11.90 11.29
N ALA A 19 -4.81 12.04 10.30
CA ALA A 19 -5.79 11.01 10.02
C ALA A 19 -5.00 9.76 9.62
N MET A 20 -5.08 8.71 10.44
CA MET A 20 -4.51 7.38 10.15
C MET A 20 -5.36 6.68 9.07
N ALA A 21 -5.58 7.37 7.95
CA ALA A 21 -6.60 6.99 6.97
C ALA A 21 -6.28 5.65 6.29
N TRP A 22 -5.00 5.28 6.22
CA TRP A 22 -4.51 4.11 5.48
C TRP A 22 -3.56 3.23 6.30
N GLY A 23 -3.67 3.23 7.63
CA GLY A 23 -2.95 2.25 8.45
C GLY A 23 -3.51 0.83 8.28
N TYR A 24 -3.27 -0.06 9.24
CA TYR A 24 -3.75 -1.44 9.21
C TYR A 24 -5.23 -1.55 8.78
N GLU A 25 -6.14 -0.87 9.48
CA GLU A 25 -7.58 -0.90 9.17
C GLU A 25 -7.96 -0.18 7.88
N GLY A 26 -7.23 0.85 7.47
CA GLY A 26 -7.54 1.60 6.25
C GLY A 26 -7.35 0.75 4.99
N HIS A 27 -6.25 -0.01 4.94
CA HIS A 27 -6.01 -0.99 3.88
C HIS A 27 -7.10 -2.07 3.83
N ARG A 28 -7.49 -2.63 4.99
CA ARG A 28 -8.57 -3.63 5.10
C ARG A 28 -9.91 -3.10 4.63
N ALA A 29 -10.23 -1.85 4.96
CA ALA A 29 -11.45 -1.18 4.50
C ALA A 29 -11.47 -1.06 2.96
N VAL A 30 -10.37 -0.66 2.32
CA VAL A 30 -10.27 -0.59 0.85
C VAL A 30 -10.45 -1.97 0.22
N GLY A 31 -9.77 -3.00 0.75
CA GLY A 31 -9.92 -4.38 0.26
C GLY A 31 -11.36 -4.89 0.36
N SER A 32 -12.02 -4.63 1.49
CA SER A 32 -13.42 -5.00 1.73
C SER A 32 -14.39 -4.30 0.75
N ILE A 33 -14.13 -3.03 0.44
CA ILE A 33 -14.91 -2.28 -0.55
C ILE A 33 -14.68 -2.87 -1.95
N ALA A 34 -13.43 -3.12 -2.33
CA ALA A 34 -13.08 -3.70 -3.62
C ALA A 34 -13.75 -5.06 -3.84
N GLU A 35 -13.71 -5.94 -2.83
CA GLU A 35 -14.36 -7.26 -2.87
C GLU A 35 -15.87 -7.17 -3.13
N LYS A 36 -16.55 -6.22 -2.48
CA LYS A 36 -17.97 -5.96 -2.72
C LYS A 36 -18.25 -5.43 -4.12
N LEU A 37 -17.38 -4.58 -4.65
CA LEU A 37 -17.55 -3.95 -5.97
C LEU A 37 -17.32 -4.94 -7.12
N ILE A 38 -16.47 -5.95 -6.95
CA ILE A 38 -16.19 -6.94 -8.00
C ILE A 38 -17.14 -8.14 -7.98
N LYS A 39 -18.02 -8.26 -6.99
CA LYS A 39 -18.91 -9.40 -6.82
C LYS A 39 -19.74 -9.70 -8.09
N GLY A 40 -19.75 -10.97 -8.50
CA GLY A 40 -20.41 -11.45 -9.71
C GLY A 40 -19.67 -11.19 -11.02
N SER A 41 -18.50 -10.55 -10.99
CA SER A 41 -17.73 -10.20 -12.19
C SER A 41 -16.67 -11.25 -12.55
N ASN A 42 -16.05 -11.10 -13.71
CA ASN A 42 -14.85 -11.88 -14.03
C ASN A 42 -13.68 -11.55 -13.10
N ALA A 43 -13.58 -10.31 -12.59
CA ALA A 43 -12.52 -9.93 -11.67
C ALA A 43 -12.60 -10.71 -10.35
N GLU A 44 -13.80 -10.95 -9.81
CA GLU A 44 -13.98 -11.81 -8.63
C GLU A 44 -13.40 -13.21 -8.86
N LYS A 45 -13.67 -13.82 -10.02
CA LYS A 45 -13.14 -15.15 -10.36
C LYS A 45 -11.62 -15.17 -10.45
N GLN A 46 -11.02 -14.14 -11.06
CA GLN A 46 -9.56 -14.03 -11.19
C GLN A 46 -8.90 -13.81 -9.83
N VAL A 47 -9.47 -12.94 -8.98
CA VAL A 47 -8.98 -12.73 -7.61
C VAL A 47 -9.09 -14.01 -6.79
N ALA A 48 -10.22 -14.71 -6.83
CA ALA A 48 -10.41 -15.96 -6.10
C ALA A 48 -9.43 -17.08 -6.53
N ALA A 49 -8.91 -17.03 -7.75
CA ALA A 49 -7.90 -17.97 -8.23
C ALA A 49 -6.49 -17.66 -7.71
N LEU A 50 -6.24 -16.41 -7.27
CA LEU A 50 -4.94 -15.96 -6.74
C LEU A 50 -4.85 -16.10 -5.21
N LEU A 51 -5.97 -15.92 -4.51
CA LEU A 51 -6.02 -15.98 -3.06
C LEU A 51 -5.78 -17.41 -2.55
N LEU A 52 -5.00 -17.54 -1.48
CA LEU A 52 -4.81 -18.81 -0.78
C LEU A 52 -6.08 -19.20 0.01
N PRO A 53 -6.24 -20.49 0.36
CA PRO A 53 -7.38 -20.94 1.14
C PRO A 53 -7.53 -20.14 2.46
N GLY A 54 -8.68 -19.48 2.61
CA GLY A 54 -9.00 -18.67 3.79
C GLY A 54 -8.62 -17.20 3.68
N GLU A 55 -7.97 -16.78 2.60
CA GLU A 55 -7.70 -15.36 2.34
C GLU A 55 -8.90 -14.64 1.71
N THR A 56 -8.98 -13.35 1.98
CA THR A 56 -9.90 -12.40 1.34
C THR A 56 -9.10 -11.19 0.85
N LEU A 57 -9.71 -10.33 0.02
CA LEU A 57 -9.04 -9.07 -0.33
C LEU A 57 -8.79 -8.22 0.90
N GLU A 58 -9.71 -8.22 1.87
CA GLU A 58 -9.53 -7.56 3.16
C GLU A 58 -8.27 -8.06 3.88
N SER A 59 -8.08 -9.39 4.01
CA SER A 59 -6.99 -9.95 4.80
C SER A 59 -5.61 -9.75 4.17
N ILE A 60 -5.52 -9.75 2.83
CA ILE A 60 -4.23 -9.68 2.13
C ILE A 60 -3.71 -8.24 1.95
N THR A 61 -4.56 -7.22 2.12
CA THR A 61 -4.17 -5.81 1.87
C THR A 61 -2.99 -5.31 2.70
N ASN A 62 -2.74 -5.90 3.88
CA ASN A 62 -1.62 -5.53 4.73
C ASN A 62 -0.34 -6.35 4.49
N TRP A 63 -0.36 -7.32 3.57
CA TRP A 63 0.79 -8.22 3.36
C TRP A 63 2.07 -7.44 3.02
N ALA A 64 1.98 -6.41 2.17
CA ALA A 64 3.13 -5.60 1.77
C ALA A 64 3.73 -4.81 2.94
N ASP A 65 2.88 -4.20 3.79
CA ASP A 65 3.35 -3.53 5.01
C ASP A 65 3.91 -4.53 6.02
N GLY A 66 3.35 -5.75 6.09
CA GLY A 66 3.89 -6.83 6.89
C GLY A 66 5.27 -7.28 6.42
N ALA A 67 5.50 -7.30 5.10
CA ALA A 67 6.80 -7.61 4.52
C ALA A 67 7.84 -6.52 4.81
N LYS A 68 7.44 -5.26 4.68
CA LYS A 68 8.21 -4.08 5.08
C LYS A 68 8.53 -4.08 6.58
N GLY A 69 7.60 -4.57 7.39
CA GLY A 69 7.66 -4.55 8.84
C GLY A 69 7.48 -3.16 9.43
N GLY A 70 7.81 -3.02 10.72
CA GLY A 70 7.68 -1.77 11.47
C GLY A 70 6.82 -1.91 12.71
N VAL A 71 6.57 -0.78 13.39
CA VAL A 71 5.77 -0.76 14.62
C VAL A 71 4.34 -1.21 14.30
N GLY A 72 3.87 -2.25 14.98
CA GLY A 72 2.53 -2.81 14.81
C GLY A 72 2.43 -4.03 13.91
N TYR A 73 3.54 -4.46 13.28
CA TYR A 73 3.60 -5.69 12.48
C TYR A 73 4.38 -6.79 13.22
N THR A 74 3.96 -8.04 13.01
CA THR A 74 4.68 -9.22 13.50
C THR A 74 5.97 -9.45 12.71
N ALA A 75 6.79 -10.40 13.16
CA ALA A 75 7.93 -10.86 12.37
C ALA A 75 7.45 -11.32 10.97
N PRO A 76 8.23 -11.07 9.90
CA PRO A 76 7.84 -11.44 8.54
C PRO A 76 7.74 -12.96 8.42
N THR A 77 6.76 -13.41 7.63
CA THR A 77 6.66 -14.82 7.25
C THR A 77 7.86 -15.23 6.38
N PRO A 78 8.15 -16.54 6.22
CA PRO A 78 9.20 -16.99 5.31
C PRO A 78 9.03 -16.47 3.87
N GLU A 79 7.78 -16.37 3.41
CA GLU A 79 7.45 -15.81 2.10
C GLU A 79 7.80 -14.31 2.03
N GLN A 80 7.40 -13.52 3.02
CA GLN A 80 7.73 -12.10 3.10
C GLN A 80 9.24 -11.86 3.20
N ALA A 81 9.96 -12.72 3.94
CA ALA A 81 11.41 -12.67 4.03
C ALA A 81 12.07 -12.99 2.67
N ALA A 82 11.58 -14.00 1.95
CA ALA A 82 12.06 -14.32 0.60
C ALA A 82 11.78 -13.17 -0.38
N TYR A 83 10.59 -12.57 -0.31
CA TYR A 83 10.21 -11.43 -1.12
C TYR A 83 11.13 -10.22 -0.90
N THR A 84 11.37 -9.84 0.35
CA THR A 84 12.20 -8.68 0.68
C THR A 84 13.68 -8.91 0.40
N ALA A 85 14.17 -10.15 0.48
CA ALA A 85 15.52 -10.51 0.07
C ALA A 85 15.74 -10.32 -1.45
N LEU A 86 14.72 -10.62 -2.26
CA LEU A 86 14.75 -10.37 -3.71
C LEU A 86 14.48 -8.92 -4.08
N ASN A 87 13.77 -8.19 -3.22
CA ASN A 87 13.32 -6.82 -3.43
C ASN A 87 13.84 -5.88 -2.34
N PRO A 88 15.15 -5.56 -2.30
CA PRO A 88 15.74 -4.76 -1.24
C PRO A 88 15.20 -3.33 -1.15
N LYS A 89 14.58 -2.83 -2.24
CA LYS A 89 13.92 -1.51 -2.29
C LYS A 89 12.41 -1.54 -1.99
N HIS A 90 11.84 -2.66 -1.54
CA HIS A 90 10.40 -2.80 -1.29
C HIS A 90 9.78 -1.68 -0.44
N ASN A 91 10.56 -1.05 0.44
CA ASN A 91 10.12 0.11 1.22
C ASN A 91 9.65 1.29 0.36
N GLU A 92 10.27 1.51 -0.80
CA GLU A 92 9.98 2.60 -1.72
C GLU A 92 8.68 2.36 -2.51
N TYR A 93 8.19 1.12 -2.54
CA TYR A 93 7.02 0.73 -3.34
C TYR A 93 5.70 1.27 -2.78
N HIS A 94 5.73 1.89 -1.59
CA HIS A 94 4.55 2.35 -0.86
C HIS A 94 4.23 3.83 -1.06
N TYR A 95 5.14 4.62 -1.66
CA TYR A 95 4.99 6.07 -1.76
C TYR A 95 5.77 6.64 -2.95
N ALA A 96 5.47 7.88 -3.29
CA ALA A 96 6.32 8.74 -4.11
C ALA A 96 6.54 10.05 -3.35
N ASN A 97 7.79 10.52 -3.24
CA ASN A 97 8.13 11.70 -2.45
C ASN A 97 8.14 12.97 -3.31
N VAL A 98 7.00 13.26 -3.96
CA VAL A 98 6.85 14.44 -4.82
C VAL A 98 6.90 15.72 -3.97
N PRO A 99 7.78 16.69 -4.28
CA PRO A 99 7.81 17.98 -3.60
C PRO A 99 6.46 18.69 -3.66
N PHE A 100 6.04 19.32 -2.55
CA PHE A 100 4.76 20.02 -2.46
C PHE A 100 4.60 21.18 -3.45
N GLN A 101 5.72 21.69 -4.00
CA GLN A 101 5.76 22.73 -5.01
C GLN A 101 5.34 22.23 -6.41
N LEU A 102 5.33 20.90 -6.62
CA LEU A 102 4.91 20.31 -7.87
C LEU A 102 3.44 19.90 -7.76
N GLU A 103 2.65 20.30 -8.75
CA GLU A 103 1.20 20.03 -8.76
C GLU A 103 0.88 18.58 -9.10
N HIS A 104 1.79 17.89 -9.80
CA HIS A 104 1.54 16.57 -10.36
C HIS A 104 2.76 15.66 -10.31
N TYR A 105 2.50 14.36 -10.15
CA TYR A 105 3.47 13.31 -10.43
C TYR A 105 3.71 13.19 -11.94
N HIS A 106 4.95 12.93 -12.34
CA HIS A 106 5.28 12.42 -13.66
C HIS A 106 6.51 11.50 -13.55
N ASP A 107 6.72 10.63 -14.54
CA ASP A 107 7.92 9.79 -14.58
C ASP A 107 9.18 10.67 -14.58
N GLY A 108 10.18 10.32 -13.77
CA GLY A 108 11.41 11.09 -13.59
C GLY A 108 11.27 12.39 -12.79
N VAL A 109 10.14 12.63 -12.13
CA VAL A 109 9.97 13.78 -11.23
C VAL A 109 10.97 13.72 -10.08
N VAL A 110 11.47 14.89 -9.63
CA VAL A 110 12.29 14.97 -8.41
C VAL A 110 11.51 14.34 -7.25
N GLY A 111 12.15 13.38 -6.55
CA GLY A 111 11.52 12.65 -5.44
C GLY A 111 10.61 11.49 -5.85
N GLY A 112 10.38 11.27 -7.15
CA GLY A 112 9.91 9.99 -7.68
C GLY A 112 11.08 9.01 -7.81
N ALA A 113 10.90 7.79 -7.33
CA ALA A 113 11.89 6.73 -7.49
C ALA A 113 11.52 5.85 -8.68
N ASP A 114 12.51 5.25 -9.34
CA ASP A 114 12.27 4.33 -10.48
C ASP A 114 11.45 3.08 -10.11
N VAL A 115 11.26 2.84 -8.80
CA VAL A 115 10.51 1.72 -8.23
C VAL A 115 9.41 2.17 -7.27
N ASP A 116 8.99 3.44 -7.34
CA ASP A 116 7.96 3.98 -6.45
C ASP A 116 6.60 3.27 -6.59
N ILE A 117 5.61 3.69 -5.80
CA ILE A 117 4.24 3.15 -5.85
C ILE A 117 3.63 3.18 -7.25
N VAL A 118 3.93 4.20 -8.08
CA VAL A 118 3.35 4.32 -9.42
C VAL A 118 3.98 3.28 -10.34
N GLN A 119 5.30 3.13 -10.33
CA GLN A 119 5.98 2.14 -11.17
C GLN A 119 5.63 0.71 -10.73
N THR A 120 5.59 0.46 -9.42
CA THR A 120 5.20 -0.85 -8.87
C THR A 120 3.75 -1.20 -9.22
N LEU A 121 2.83 -0.23 -9.21
CA LEU A 121 1.45 -0.43 -9.63
C LEU A 121 1.35 -0.77 -11.13
N LYS A 122 2.10 -0.06 -11.99
CA LYS A 122 2.16 -0.36 -13.44
C LYS A 122 2.63 -1.81 -13.66
N GLN A 123 3.66 -2.26 -12.94
CA GLN A 123 4.15 -3.64 -12.99
C GLN A 123 3.10 -4.65 -12.50
N ALA A 124 2.46 -4.44 -11.35
CA ALA A 124 1.44 -5.35 -10.83
C ALA A 124 0.28 -5.52 -11.83
N ILE A 125 -0.16 -4.43 -12.46
CA ILE A 125 -1.16 -4.46 -13.54
C ILE A 125 -0.64 -5.26 -14.75
N ALA A 126 0.61 -5.06 -15.17
CA ALA A 126 1.20 -5.80 -16.28
C ALA A 126 1.22 -7.31 -16.02
N VAL A 127 1.63 -7.72 -14.82
CA VAL A 127 1.67 -9.12 -14.38
C VAL A 127 0.26 -9.73 -14.36
N LEU A 128 -0.74 -9.02 -13.83
CA LEU A 128 -2.14 -9.47 -13.88
C LEU A 128 -2.69 -9.59 -15.32
N GLN A 129 -2.16 -8.80 -16.25
CA GLN A 129 -2.45 -8.91 -17.69
C GLN A 129 -1.69 -10.06 -18.37
N GLY A 130 -0.85 -10.80 -17.64
CA GLY A 130 -0.03 -11.90 -18.17
C GLY A 130 1.27 -11.45 -18.84
N LYS A 131 1.71 -10.21 -18.62
CA LYS A 131 2.97 -9.68 -19.14
C LYS A 131 4.05 -9.84 -18.06
N THR A 132 4.90 -10.84 -18.21
CA THR A 132 5.90 -11.23 -17.20
C THR A 132 7.33 -11.20 -17.74
N ASP A 133 7.58 -10.53 -18.87
CA ASP A 133 8.94 -10.35 -19.35
C ASP A 133 9.78 -9.53 -18.35
N PRO A 134 11.11 -9.71 -18.29
CA PRO A 134 11.95 -9.05 -17.29
C PRO A 134 11.89 -7.53 -17.29
N ALA A 135 11.54 -6.91 -18.42
CA ALA A 135 11.40 -5.46 -18.52
C ALA A 135 10.11 -4.95 -17.84
N LEU A 136 9.02 -5.74 -17.91
CA LEU A 136 7.74 -5.41 -17.27
C LEU A 136 7.56 -6.01 -15.88
N ASN A 137 8.36 -7.01 -15.49
CA ASN A 137 8.33 -7.65 -14.17
C ASN A 137 9.71 -7.73 -13.49
N PRO A 138 10.41 -6.60 -13.30
CA PRO A 138 11.76 -6.58 -12.72
C PRO A 138 11.82 -7.08 -11.26
N HIS A 139 10.68 -7.10 -10.56
CA HIS A 139 10.56 -7.55 -9.16
C HIS A 139 10.09 -9.01 -9.01
N GLY A 140 9.82 -9.70 -10.12
CA GLY A 140 9.44 -11.12 -10.11
C GLY A 140 8.10 -11.42 -9.45
N PHE A 141 7.11 -10.53 -9.58
CA PHE A 141 5.74 -10.79 -9.10
C PHE A 141 5.13 -11.97 -9.86
N THR A 142 4.33 -12.76 -9.15
CA THR A 142 3.67 -13.95 -9.69
C THR A 142 2.22 -13.66 -10.05
N ARG A 143 1.66 -14.52 -10.91
CA ARG A 143 0.26 -14.57 -11.31
C ARG A 143 -0.22 -16.02 -11.22
#